data_AF-A0A0K1PW40-F1
#
_entry.id   AF-A0A0K1PW40-F1
#
_cell.length_a   1.000
_cell.length_b   1.000
_cell.length_c   1.000
_cell.angle_alpha   90.00
_cell.angle_beta   90.00
_cell.angle_gamma   90.00
#
_symmetry.space_group_name_H-M   'P 1'
#
loop_
_entity.id
_entity.type
_entity.pdbx_description
1 polymer ?
#
loop_
_entity_poly.entity_id
_entity_poly.type
_entity_poly.pdbx_seq_one_letter_code
_entity_poly.pdbx_strand_id
1 'polypeptide(L)' 'MHSEALPAGARAALKASYEGSPGERRAQLETAAHIIYETYGETDLECSDVRELVGLPPGCGC' A
#
# COMPACT_ATOMS: atom_id res chain seq x y z
N MET A 1 -19.14 7.99 -6.19
CA MET A 1 -19.40 7.30 -4.92
C MET A 1 -18.05 6.82 -4.42
N HIS A 2 -17.68 7.33 -3.23
CA HIS A 2 -16.51 7.06 -2.40
C HIS A 2 -15.23 6.60 -3.09
N SER A 3 -14.36 7.56 -3.43
CA SER A 3 -12.93 7.32 -3.34
C SER A 3 -12.68 6.92 -1.89
N GLU A 4 -12.56 5.61 -1.64
CA GLU A 4 -12.09 5.09 -0.36
C GLU A 4 -10.73 5.73 -0.13
N ALA A 5 -10.76 6.81 0.65
CA ALA A 5 -9.62 7.69 0.80
C ALA A 5 -8.58 6.87 1.54
N LEU A 6 -7.54 6.44 0.81
CA LEU A 6 -6.42 5.74 1.41
C LEU A 6 -5.97 6.46 2.68
N PRO A 7 -5.64 5.72 3.75
CA PRO A 7 -5.21 6.29 5.01
C PRO A 7 -4.10 7.30 4.75
N ALA A 8 -4.10 8.41 5.50
CA ALA A 8 -3.15 9.49 5.28
C ALA A 8 -1.69 9.00 5.26
N GLY A 9 -1.35 8.01 6.09
CA GLY A 9 -0.05 7.34 6.11
C GLY A 9 0.24 6.56 4.82
N ALA A 10 -0.71 5.77 4.32
CA ALA A 10 -0.57 5.03 3.07
C ALA A 10 -0.40 5.96 1.86
N ARG A 11 -1.18 7.05 1.82
CA ARG A 11 -1.05 8.07 0.77
C ARG A 11 0.31 8.77 0.80
N ALA A 12 0.83 9.09 1.99
CA ALA A 12 2.15 9.69 2.13
C ALA A 12 3.26 8.74 1.65
N ALA A 13 3.18 7.46 2.02
CA ALA A 13 4.13 6.44 1.59
C ALA A 13 4.06 6.21 0.06
N LEU A 14 2.86 6.15 -0.53
CA LEU A 14 2.70 6.11 -1.99
C LEU A 14 3.34 7.33 -2.66
N LYS A 15 3.11 8.53 -2.13
CA LYS A 15 3.71 9.75 -2.69
C LYS A 15 5.25 9.68 -2.65
N ALA A 16 5.80 9.24 -1.51
CA ALA A 16 7.24 9.04 -1.35
C ALA A 16 7.80 7.97 -2.30
N SER A 17 7.02 6.94 -2.64
CA SER A 17 7.44 5.91 -3.59
C SER A 17 7.55 6.44 -5.02
N TYR A 18 6.66 7.37 -5.40
CA TYR A 18 6.72 8.05 -6.70
C TYR A 18 7.90 9.00 -6.80
N GLU A 19 8.23 9.69 -5.70
CA GLU A 19 9.31 10.68 -5.63
C GLU A 19 10.71 10.06 -5.40
N GLY A 20 10.78 8.84 -4.85
CA GLY A 20 12.03 8.17 -4.46
C GLY A 20 12.73 7.33 -5.55
N SER A 21 13.95 6.89 -5.23
CA SER A 21 14.75 5.98 -6.07
C SER A 21 14.09 4.59 -6.13
N PRO A 22 14.31 3.79 -7.19
CA PRO A 22 13.68 2.47 -7.32
C PRO A 22 13.92 1.51 -6.14
N GLY A 23 15.06 1.64 -5.43
CA GLY A 23 15.33 0.88 -4.21
C GLY A 23 14.49 1.32 -3.01
N GLU A 24 14.20 2.61 -2.88
CA GLU A 24 13.37 3.17 -1.81
C GLU A 24 11.88 3.04 -2.13
N ARG A 25 11.53 3.09 -3.43
CA ARG A 25 10.17 2.93 -3.93
C ARG A 25 9.53 1.65 -3.42
N ARG A 26 10.23 0.51 -3.51
CA ARG A 26 9.71 -0.77 -3.04
C ARG A 26 9.38 -0.73 -1.53
N ALA A 27 10.31 -0.24 -0.71
CA ALA A 27 10.10 -0.13 0.73
C ALA A 27 8.92 0.80 1.08
N GLN A 28 8.75 1.89 0.33
CA GLN A 28 7.63 2.82 0.52
C GLN A 28 6.29 2.23 0.07
N LEU A 29 6.26 1.45 -1.01
CA LEU A 29 5.07 0.70 -1.42
C LEU A 29 4.71 -0.39 -0.42
N GLU A 30 5.70 -1.10 0.14
CA GLU A 30 5.48 -2.11 1.19
C GLU A 30 4.92 -1.47 2.47
N THR A 31 5.41 -0.29 2.83
CA THR A 31 4.87 0.51 3.93
C THR A 31 3.43 0.95 3.65
N ALA A 32 3.13 1.42 2.44
CA ALA A 32 1.77 1.79 2.05
C ALA A 32 0.82 0.59 2.13
N ALA A 33 1.25 -0.56 1.62
CA ALA A 33 0.49 -1.81 1.69
C ALA A 33 0.22 -2.20 3.14
N HIS A 34 1.22 -2.20 4.00
CA HIS A 34 1.04 -2.56 5.40
C HIS A 34 0.01 -1.65 6.10
N ILE A 35 0.09 -0.33 5.89
CA ILE A 35 -0.87 0.62 6.47
C ILE A 35 -2.30 0.37 5.97
N ILE A 36 -2.49 0.08 4.68
CA ILE A 36 -3.80 -0.23 4.11
C ILE A 36 -4.33 -1.54 4.69
N TYR A 37 -3.49 -2.56 4.79
CA TYR A 37 -3.85 -3.86 5.36
C TYR A 37 -4.21 -3.75 6.85
N GLU A 38 -3.45 -2.99 7.66
CA GLU A 38 -3.83 -2.77 9.06
C GLU A 38 -5.12 -1.96 9.20
N THR A 39 -5.43 -1.08 8.24
CA THR A 39 -6.64 -0.23 8.32
C THR A 39 -7.90 -0.94 7.81
N TYR A 40 -7.78 -1.81 6.81
CA TYR A 40 -8.93 -2.42 6.11
C TYR A 40 -8.88 -3.95 6.01
N GLY A 41 -7.77 -4.59 6.35
CA GLY A 41 -7.59 -6.04 6.30
C GLY A 41 -8.46 -6.78 7.32
N GLU A 42 -8.91 -6.11 8.37
CA GLU A 42 -9.93 -6.64 9.29
C GLU A 42 -11.34 -6.65 8.67
N THR A 43 -11.56 -5.87 7.61
CA THR A 43 -12.88 -5.57 7.07
C THR A 43 -13.20 -6.37 5.81
N ASP A 44 -12.25 -6.55 4.89
CA ASP A 44 -12.42 -7.39 3.68
C ASP A 44 -11.17 -7.54 2.78
N LEU A 45 -10.06 -6.82 3.04
CA LEU A 45 -8.94 -6.81 2.09
C LEU A 45 -7.91 -7.92 2.34
N GLU A 46 -7.72 -8.80 1.35
CA GLU A 46 -6.59 -9.72 1.36
C GLU A 46 -5.26 -9.00 1.10
N CYS A 47 -4.19 -9.56 1.66
CA CYS A 47 -2.83 -9.06 1.46
C CYS A 47 -2.47 -8.91 -0.04
N SER A 48 -2.92 -9.84 -0.88
CA SER A 48 -2.69 -9.80 -2.33
C SER A 48 -3.35 -8.59 -2.98
N ASP A 49 -4.62 -8.32 -2.67
CA ASP A 49 -5.36 -7.15 -3.18
C ASP A 49 -4.70 -5.83 -2.75
N VAL A 50 -4.27 -5.74 -1.50
CA VAL A 50 -3.58 -4.55 -0.99
C VAL A 50 -2.27 -4.30 -1.75
N ARG A 51 -1.51 -5.36 -2.06
CA ARG A 51 -0.27 -5.28 -2.82
C ARG A 51 -0.53 -4.83 -4.26
N GLU A 52 -1.55 -5.36 -4.91
CA GLU A 52 -1.94 -4.92 -6.25
C GLU A 52 -2.37 -3.45 -6.25
N LEU A 53 -3.09 -3.00 -5.22
CA LEU A 53 -3.55 -1.61 -5.07
C LEU A 53 -2.39 -0.62 -5.00
N VAL A 54 -1.27 -1.00 -4.39
CA VAL A 54 -0.04 -0.18 -4.34
C VAL A 54 0.93 -0.48 -5.50
N GLY A 55 0.61 -1.40 -6.41
CA GLY A 55 1.46 -1.76 -7.55
C GLY A 55 2.65 -2.68 -7.20
N LEU A 56 2.57 -3.42 -6.10
CA LEU A 56 3.50 -4.50 -5.77
C LEU A 56 3.04 -5.82 -6.39
N PRO A 57 3.98 -6.70 -6.80
CA PRO A 57 3.61 -8.03 -7.27
C PRO A 57 2.92 -8.83 -6.14
N PRO A 58 1.90 -9.65 -6.47
CA PRO A 58 1.32 -10.60 -5.53
C PRO A 58 2.41 -11.61 -5.16
N GLY A 59 2.77 -11.66 -3.88
CA GLY A 59 3.84 -12.49 -3.36
C GLY A 59 3.71 -12.64 -1.85
N CYS A 60 4.43 -13.60 -1.25
CA CYS A 60 4.39 -13.80 0.20
C CYS A 60 4.91 -12.57 0.95
N GLY A 61 4.03 -11.94 1.74
CA GLY A 61 4.38 -10.90 2.72
C GLY A 61 3.43 -9.71 2.72
N CYS A 62 2.62 -9.64 3.78
CA CYS A 62 2.14 -8.42 4.41
C CYS A 62 2.61 -8.47 5.87
#